data_AF-A0A6I5CG13-F1
#
_entry.id   AF-A0A6I5CG13-F1
#
_cell.length_a   1.000
_cell.length_b   1.000
_cell.length_c   1.000
_cell.angle_alpha   90.00
_cell.angle_beta   90.00
_cell.angle_gamma   90.00
#
_symmetry.space_group_name_H-M   'P 1'
#
loop_
_entity.id
_entity.type
_entity.pdbx_description
1 polymer ?
#
loop_
_entity_poly.entity_id
_entity_poly.type
_entity_poly.pdbx_seq_one_letter_code
_entity_poly.pdbx_strand_id
1 'polypeptide(L)' 'MRTADIRRRFLDFFAARDHTVVPSAPLPTPDATLLFVNAGMVPFKPYLTGEAPAPWARATSVQKCVRTLDIEEVGRT' A
#
# COMPACT_ATOMS: atom_id res chain seq x y z
N MET A 1 -13.77 -3.53 -18.38
CA MET A 1 -13.12 -4.18 -17.21
C MET A 1 -13.46 -3.36 -15.98
N ARG A 2 -14.00 -3.93 -14.91
CA ARG A 2 -14.34 -3.17 -13.69
C ARG A 2 -13.07 -2.93 -12.87
N THR A 3 -13.03 -1.86 -12.07
CA THR A 3 -11.88 -1.57 -11.17
C THR A 3 -11.55 -2.75 -10.26
N ALA A 4 -12.57 -3.47 -9.79
CA ALA A 4 -12.38 -4.69 -9.01
C ALA A 4 -11.61 -5.79 -9.78
N ASP A 5 -11.82 -5.89 -11.09
CA ASP A 5 -11.12 -6.87 -11.95
C ASP A 5 -9.66 -6.45 -12.18
N ILE A 6 -9.37 -5.15 -12.33
CA ILE A 6 -7.99 -4.62 -12.44
C ILE A 6 -7.22 -4.90 -11.15
N ARG A 7 -7.82 -4.59 -9.99
CA ARG A 7 -7.23 -4.87 -8.68
C ARG A 7 -6.89 -6.34 -8.53
N ARG A 8 -7.81 -7.23 -8.91
CA ARG A 8 -7.59 -8.68 -8.87
C ARG A 8 -6.42 -9.08 -9.76
N ARG A 9 -6.40 -8.66 -11.03
CA ARG A 9 -5.33 -8.98 -11.98
C ARG A 9 -3.94 -8.56 -11.52
N PHE A 10 -3.81 -7.38 -10.90
CA PHE A 10 -2.54 -6.92 -10.33
C PHE A 10 -2.06 -7.86 -9.22
N LEU A 11 -2.94 -8.17 -8.25
CA LEU A 11 -2.60 -9.06 -7.14
C LEU A 11 -2.27 -10.47 -7.63
N ASP A 12 -3.07 -11.03 -8.54
CA ASP A 12 -2.88 -12.36 -9.10
C ASP A 12 -1.55 -12.46 -9.87
N PHE A 13 -1.16 -11.42 -10.61
CA PHE A 13 0.10 -11.39 -11.36
C PHE A 13 1.33 -11.55 -10.44
N PHE A 14 1.33 -10.85 -9.31
CA PHE A 14 2.42 -10.89 -8.33
C PHE A 14 2.34 -12.15 -7.45
N ALA A 15 1.14 -12.59 -7.08
CA ALA A 15 0.93 -13.84 -6.36
C ALA A 15 1.46 -15.05 -7.16
N ALA A 16 1.22 -15.09 -8.47
CA ALA A 16 1.78 -16.10 -9.38
C ALA A 16 3.32 -16.05 -9.53
N ARG A 17 3.98 -15.04 -8.92
CA ARG A 17 5.44 -14.87 -8.86
C ARG A 17 5.91 -14.86 -7.40
N ASP A 18 5.24 -15.65 -6.56
CA ASP A 18 5.58 -15.90 -5.16
C ASP A 18 5.54 -14.67 -4.24
N HIS A 19 4.88 -13.57 -4.63
CA HIS A 19 4.66 -12.46 -3.72
C HIS A 19 3.52 -12.78 -2.76
N THR A 20 3.72 -12.56 -1.47
CA THR A 20 2.65 -12.67 -0.49
C THR A 20 1.66 -11.52 -0.69
N VAL A 21 0.37 -11.83 -0.89
CA VAL A 21 -0.68 -10.81 -0.95
C VAL A 21 -0.99 -10.33 0.47
N VAL A 22 -0.64 -9.09 0.76
CA VAL A 22 -0.85 -8.46 2.07
C VAL A 22 -2.08 -7.55 2.00
N PRO A 23 -3.01 -7.60 2.98
CA PRO A 23 -4.18 -6.73 2.99
C PRO A 23 -3.77 -5.26 3.14
N SER A 24 -4.63 -4.37 2.62
CA SER A 24 -4.50 -2.93 2.87
C SER A 24 -4.53 -2.66 4.37
N ALA A 25 -3.57 -1.89 4.86
CA ALA A 25 -3.59 -1.35 6.21
C ALA A 25 -4.73 -0.31 6.35
N PRO A 26 -5.18 -0.04 7.59
CA PRO A 26 -6.04 1.10 7.90
C PRO A 26 -5.42 2.44 7.44
N LEU A 27 -6.26 3.45 7.23
CA LEU A 27 -5.78 4.79 6.86
C LEU A 27 -5.07 5.51 8.01
N PRO A 28 -5.59 5.51 9.27
CA PRO A 28 -4.81 5.99 10.40
C PRO A 28 -3.58 5.12 10.60
N THR A 29 -2.43 5.76 10.80
CA THR A 29 -1.14 5.09 10.99
C THR A 29 -0.62 5.36 12.40
N PRO A 30 0.05 4.39 13.06
CA PRO A 30 0.73 4.63 14.32
C PRO A 30 2.05 5.40 14.16
N ASP A 31 2.50 5.65 12.92
CA ASP A 31 3.71 6.44 12.64
C ASP A 31 3.49 7.91 13.03
N ALA A 32 4.23 8.38 14.04
CA ALA A 32 4.13 9.74 14.56
C ALA A 32 4.49 10.84 13.54
N THR A 33 5.13 10.48 12.43
CA THR A 33 5.53 11.42 11.36
C THR A 33 4.50 11.53 10.24
N LEU A 34 3.44 10.71 10.25
CA LEU A 34 2.42 10.67 9.21
C LEU A 34 1.01 10.79 9.81
N LEU A 35 0.17 11.61 9.18
CA LEU A 35 -1.24 11.72 9.59
C LEU A 35 -2.09 10.54 9.07
N PHE A 36 -1.90 10.16 7.80
CA PHE A 36 -2.57 9.03 7.16
C PHE A 36 -1.58 8.24 6.30
N VAL A 37 -1.89 6.96 6.06
CA VAL A 37 -1.21 6.17 5.04
C VAL A 37 -1.42 6.82 3.66
N ASN A 38 -0.34 7.30 3.06
CA ASN A 38 -0.33 8.02 1.79
C ASN A 38 0.34 7.23 0.65
N ALA A 39 0.96 6.10 0.96
CA ALA A 39 1.64 5.23 0.01
C ALA A 39 1.59 3.76 0.45
N GLY A 40 1.69 2.84 -0.52
CA GLY A 40 1.67 1.40 -0.27
C GLY A 40 2.86 0.87 0.53
N MET A 41 3.98 1.59 0.58
CA MET A 41 5.17 1.18 1.32
C MET A 41 5.11 1.47 2.83
N VAL A 42 4.23 2.37 3.27
CA VAL A 42 4.20 2.84 4.66
C VAL A 42 3.98 1.70 5.66
N PRO A 43 3.04 0.74 5.46
CA PRO A 43 2.87 -0.39 6.36
C PRO A 43 4.09 -1.33 6.41
N PHE A 44 5.01 -1.21 5.45
CA PHE A 44 6.22 -2.02 5.35
C PHE A 44 7.46 -1.30 5.88
N LYS A 45 7.34 -0.04 6.33
CA LYS A 45 8.46 0.79 6.76
C LYS A 45 9.38 0.10 7.78
N PRO A 46 8.90 -0.53 8.87
CA PRO A 46 9.79 -1.18 9.86
C PRO A 46 10.65 -2.31 9.26
N TYR A 47 10.14 -2.99 8.23
CA TYR A 47 10.86 -4.05 7.54
C TYR A 47 11.89 -3.50 6.56
N LEU A 48 11.56 -2.39 5.89
CA LEU A 48 12.43 -1.72 4.93
C LEU A 48 13.56 -0.95 5.61
N THR A 49 13.35 -0.45 6.82
CA THR A 49 14.37 0.22 7.63
C THR A 49 15.23 -0.74 8.46
N GLY A 50 14.86 -2.03 8.52
CA GLY A 50 15.57 -3.05 9.30
C GLY A 50 15.24 -3.03 10.79
N GLU A 51 14.23 -2.26 11.23
CA GLU A 51 13.74 -2.25 12.61
C GLU A 51 13.08 -3.59 13.00
N ALA A 52 12.50 -4.31 12.03
CA ALA A 52 11.94 -5.63 12.22
C ALA A 52 12.26 -6.54 11.03
N PRO A 53 12.41 -7.87 11.23
CA PRO A 53 12.55 -8.79 10.11
C PRO A 53 11.23 -8.87 9.32
N ALA A 54 11.33 -8.80 8.00
CA ALA A 54 10.17 -8.98 7.13
C ALA A 54 9.65 -10.42 7.25
N PRO A 55 8.34 -10.63 7.50
CA PRO A 55 7.76 -11.98 7.54
C PRO A 55 7.62 -12.62 6.14
N TRP A 56 7.90 -11.85 5.08
CA TRP A 56 7.87 -12.29 3.70
C TRP A 56 9.10 -11.78 2.95
N ALA A 57 9.67 -12.62 2.08
CA ALA A 57 10.77 -12.21 1.19
C ALA A 57 10.32 -11.25 0.08
N ARG A 58 9.04 -11.32 -0.32
CA ARG A 58 8.40 -10.47 -1.32
C ARG A 58 6.91 -10.36 -1.04
N ALA A 59 6.35 -9.16 -1.18
CA ALA A 59 4.96 -8.87 -0.88
C ALA A 59 4.33 -7.98 -1.95
N THR A 60 3.01 -8.08 -2.11
CA THR A 60 2.20 -7.23 -2.98
C THR A 60 0.93 -6.81 -2.25
N SER A 61 0.45 -5.59 -2.48
CA SER A 61 -0.78 -5.09 -1.86
C SER A 61 -1.44 -4.03 -2.75
N VAL A 62 -2.71 -3.76 -2.46
CA VAL A 62 -3.43 -2.59 -3.01
C VAL A 62 -3.92 -1.76 -1.83
N GLN A 63 -3.13 -0.75 -1.48
CA GLN A 63 -3.33 0.09 -0.31
C GLN A 63 -4.29 1.25 -0.62
N LYS A 64 -5.28 1.46 0.25
CA LYS A 64 -6.05 2.71 0.25
C LYS A 64 -5.16 3.83 0.79
N CYS A 65 -5.09 4.95 0.08
CA CYS A 65 -4.22 6.08 0.44
C CYS A 65 -5.03 7.37 0.54
N VAL A 66 -4.56 8.29 1.40
CA VAL A 66 -5.01 9.69 1.43
C VAL A 66 -3.80 10.59 1.25
N ARG A 67 -3.89 11.53 0.31
CA ARG A 67 -2.89 12.57 0.05
C ARG A 67 -3.57 13.93 0.08
N THR A 68 -3.52 14.60 1.22
CA THR A 68 -4.09 15.95 1.36
C THR A 68 -3.26 17.02 0.68
N LEU A 69 -1.98 16.74 0.38
CA LEU A 69 -1.14 17.64 -0.41
C LEU A 69 -1.71 17.91 -1.81
N ASP A 70 -2.43 16.94 -2.36
CA ASP A 70 -3.02 17.02 -3.70
C ASP A 70 -4.46 17.60 -3.70
N ILE A 71 -4.96 18.07 -2.54
CA ILE A 71 -6.38 18.49 -2.38
C ILE A 71 -6.77 19.63 -3.35
N GLU A 72 -5.84 20.55 -3.59
CA GLU A 72 -6.07 21.70 -4.47
C GLU A 72 -6.14 21.31 -5.96
N GLU A 73 -5.65 20.13 -6.33
CA GLU A 73 -5.66 19.64 -7.71
C GLU A 73 -6.94 18.83 -8.03
N VAL A 74 -7.68 18.39 -7.01
CA VAL A 74 -8.87 17.55 -7.18
C VAL A 74 -9.96 18.32 -7.94
N GLY A 75 -10.28 17.86 -9.15
CA GLY A 75 -11.28 18.48 -10.02
C GLY A 75 -10.76 19.65 -10.86
N ARG A 76 -9.48 20.01 -10.74
CA ARG A 76 -8.79 20.96 -11.64
C ARG A 76 -8.02 20.24 -12.75
N THR A 77 -7.46 19.06 -12.46
CA THR A 77 -6.73 18.19 -13.40
C THR A 77 -7.36 16.81 -13.53
#